data_AF-A0A9D2L799-F1
#
_entry.id   AF-A0A9D2L799-F1
#
_cell.length_a   1.000
_cell.length_b   1.000
_cell.length_c   1.000
_cell.angle_alpha   90.00
_cell.angle_beta   90.00
_cell.angle_gamma   90.00
#
_symmetry.space_group_name_H-M   'P 1'
#
loop_
_entity.id
_entity.type
_entity.pdbx_description
1 polymer ?
#
loop_
_entity_poly.entity_id
_entity_poly.type
_entity_poly.pdbx_seq_one_letter_code
_entity_poly.pdbx_strand_id
1 'polypeptide(L)' 'MTNLELVAQIGAESVDLANMYLNGHLSVRELNNILGKRRTDLILRFGEGKGTGKNPGTSLRMKQEK' A
#
# COMPACT_ATOMS: atom_id res chain seq x y z
N MET A 1 12.05 -1.33 -9.10
CA MET A 1 10.89 -2.13 -9.56
C MET A 1 10.04 -1.24 -10.45
N THR A 2 9.79 -1.68 -11.68
CA THR A 2 8.93 -1.02 -12.67
C THR A 2 7.46 -1.39 -12.47
N ASN A 3 6.55 -0.68 -13.13
CA ASN A 3 5.12 -1.01 -13.08
C ASN A 3 4.85 -2.44 -13.63
N LEU A 4 5.51 -2.81 -14.74
CA LEU A 4 5.34 -4.13 -15.35
C LEU A 4 5.82 -5.26 -14.42
N GLU A 5 6.97 -5.08 -13.77
CA GLU A 5 7.49 -6.04 -12.79
C GLU A 5 6.59 -6.19 -11.56
N LEU A 6 5.94 -5.11 -11.11
CA LEU A 6 4.98 -5.18 -10.01
C LEU A 6 3.76 -6.00 -10.44
N VAL A 7 3.14 -5.65 -11.57
CA VAL A 7 1.94 -6.33 -12.12
C VAL A 7 2.20 -7.82 -12.31
N ALA A 8 3.36 -8.18 -12.86
CA ALA A 8 3.73 -9.59 -13.07
C ALA A 8 3.84 -10.38 -11.75
N GLN A 9 4.21 -9.74 -10.65
CA GLN A 9 4.38 -10.41 -9.35
C GLN A 9 3.10 -10.45 -8.50
N ILE A 10 2.28 -9.40 -8.53
CA ILE A 10 1.04 -9.34 -7.73
C ILE A 10 -0.17 -9.92 -8.48
N GLY A 11 -0.08 -10.06 -9.80
CA GLY A 11 -1.18 -10.47 -10.67
C GLY A 11 -2.07 -9.29 -11.08
N ALA A 12 -2.62 -9.36 -12.31
CA ALA A 12 -3.45 -8.30 -12.86
C ALA A 12 -4.69 -7.98 -12.00
N GLU A 13 -5.27 -9.00 -11.35
CA GLU A 13 -6.40 -8.89 -10.43
C GLU A 13 -6.11 -8.04 -9.17
N SER A 14 -4.84 -7.91 -8.79
CA SER A 14 -4.41 -7.19 -7.58
C SER A 14 -4.03 -5.73 -7.85
N VAL A 15 -4.10 -5.28 -9.11
CA VAL A 15 -3.63 -3.95 -9.53
C VAL A 15 -4.52 -2.84 -8.96
N ASP A 16 -5.84 -3.03 -8.97
CA ASP A 16 -6.76 -2.05 -8.40
C ASP A 16 -6.52 -1.87 -6.89
N LEU A 17 -6.28 -2.96 -6.16
CA LEU A 17 -5.95 -2.93 -4.74
C LEU A 17 -4.62 -2.21 -4.46
N ALA A 18 -3.61 -2.47 -5.29
CA ALA A 18 -2.34 -1.76 -5.22
C ALA A 18 -2.52 -0.25 -5.47
N ASN A 19 -3.32 0.13 -6.46
CA ASN A 19 -3.65 1.54 -6.73
C ASN A 19 -4.43 2.18 -5.59
N MET A 20 -5.40 1.49 -4.99
CA MET A 20 -6.13 2.01 -3.83
C MET A 20 -5.19 2.27 -2.66
N TYR A 21 -4.24 1.36 -2.39
CA TYR A 21 -3.22 1.57 -1.37
C TYR A 21 -2.29 2.76 -1.68
N LEU A 22 -1.72 2.79 -2.90
CA LEU A 22 -0.77 3.84 -3.29
C LEU A 22 -1.39 5.23 -3.30
N ASN A 23 -2.71 5.33 -3.53
CA ASN A 23 -3.48 6.56 -3.44
C ASN A 23 -4.02 6.86 -2.02
N GLY A 24 -3.75 6.00 -1.03
CA GLY A 24 -4.15 6.21 0.36
C GLY A 24 -5.60 5.84 0.71
N HIS A 25 -6.32 5.18 -0.20
CA HIS A 25 -7.69 4.69 0.03
C HIS A 25 -7.75 3.36 0.79
N LEU A 26 -6.60 2.70 0.98
CA LEU A 26 -6.50 1.42 1.66
C LEU A 26 -5.34 1.45 2.66
N SER A 27 -5.55 0.93 3.86
CA SER A 27 -4.46 0.76 4.83
C SER A 27 -3.59 -0.47 4.51
N VAL A 28 -2.36 -0.51 5.03
CA VAL A 28 -1.48 -1.69 4.91
C VAL A 28 -2.13 -2.94 5.51
N ARG A 29 -2.91 -2.78 6.59
CA ARG A 29 -3.61 -3.89 7.26
C ARG A 29 -4.67 -4.49 6.36
N GLU A 30 -5.50 -3.65 5.74
CA GLU A 30 -6.53 -4.08 4.79
C GLU A 30 -5.90 -4.72 3.56
N LEU A 31 -4.84 -4.12 3.01
CA LEU A 31 -4.09 -4.70 1.88
C LEU A 31 -3.56 -6.10 2.22
N ASN A 32 -2.94 -6.25 3.40
CA ASN A 32 -2.41 -7.51 3.88
C ASN A 32 -3.49 -8.57 4.10
N ASN A 33 -4.67 -8.19 4.57
CA ASN A 33 -5.78 -9.12 4.74
C ASN A 33 -6.32 -9.63 3.40
N ILE A 34 -6.27 -8.83 2.33
CA ILE A 34 -6.80 -9.18 1.02
C ILE A 34 -5.76 -9.93 0.17
N LEU A 35 -4.53 -9.38 0.07
CA LEU A 35 -3.49 -9.90 -0.83
C LEU A 35 -2.49 -10.83 -0.16
N GLY A 36 -2.49 -10.87 1.18
CA GLY A 36 -1.49 -11.57 1.96
C GLY A 36 -0.14 -10.84 2.00
N LYS A 37 0.68 -11.25 2.97
CA LYS A 37 1.94 -10.57 3.33
C LYS A 37 2.89 -10.38 2.15
N ARG A 38 3.11 -11.43 1.35
CA ARG A 38 4.09 -11.41 0.26
C ARG A 38 3.78 -10.35 -0.79
N ARG A 39 2.52 -10.23 -1.22
CA ARG A 39 2.10 -9.26 -2.23
C ARG A 39 2.09 -7.84 -1.67
N THR A 40 1.64 -7.68 -0.43
CA THR A 40 1.69 -6.40 0.30
C THR A 40 3.12 -5.87 0.41
N ASP A 41 4.08 -6.70 0.79
CA ASP A 41 5.50 -6.31 0.88
C ASP A 41 6.07 -5.81 -0.47
N LEU A 42 5.63 -6.37 -1.60
CA LEU A 42 6.04 -5.91 -2.93
C LEU A 42 5.48 -4.52 -3.25
N ILE A 43 4.21 -4.28 -2.92
CA ILE A 43 3.53 -2.99 -3.15
C ILE A 43 4.15 -1.90 -2.27
N LEU A 44 4.45 -2.21 -1.01
CA LEU A 44 5.17 -1.32 -0.09
C LEU A 44 6.52 -0.88 -0.68
N ARG A 45 7.37 -1.84 -1.07
CA ARG A 45 8.69 -1.57 -1.67
C ARG A 45 8.60 -0.75 -2.95
N PHE A 46 7.56 -1.01 -3.76
CA PHE A 46 7.30 -0.24 -4.97
C PHE A 46 6.94 1.22 -4.67
N GLY A 47 6.09 1.46 -3.66
CA GLY A 47 5.71 2.82 -3.21
C GLY A 47 6.88 3.58 -2.60
N GLU A 48 7.73 2.92 -1.80
CA GLU A 48 8.93 3.52 -1.20
C GLU A 48 9.90 4.09 -2.25
N GLY A 49 10.07 3.39 -3.38
CA GLY A 49 10.92 3.84 -4.49
C GLY A 49 10.33 4.99 -5.32
N LYS A 50 9.02 5.27 -5.18
CA LYS A 50 8.32 6.31 -5.96
C LYS A 50 8.20 7.65 -5.22
N GLY A 51 8.73 7.77 -4.01
CA GLY A 51 8.64 9.00 -3.23
C GLY A 51 7.19 9.39 -2.93
N THR A 52 6.24 8.45 -3.00
CA THR A 52 4.87 8.63 -2.51
C THR A 52 5.02 8.77 -1.01
N GLY A 53 5.15 10.01 -0.55
CA GLY A 53 5.46 10.36 0.82
C GLY A 53 4.66 9.47 1.77
N LYS A 54 5.37 8.83 2.70
CA LYS A 54 4.84 8.16 3.88
C LYS A 54 3.42 8.65 4.15
N ASN A 55 2.39 7.91 3.74
CA ASN A 55 1.09 8.11 4.34
C ASN A 55 1.27 7.62 5.78
N PRO A 56 1.29 8.54 6.77
CA PRO A 56 1.53 8.18 8.14
C PRO A 56 0.23 7.56 8.66
N GLY A 57 0.02 6.27 8.35
CA GLY A 57 -0.99 5.42 9.00
C GLY A 57 -0.78 5.27 10.52
N THR A 58 0.06 6.11 11.13
CA THR A 58 0.36 6.17 12.56
C THR A 58 0.20 7.59 13.11
N SER A 59 -0.75 8.38 12.60
CA SER A 59 -1.15 9.63 13.25
C SER A 59 -2.66 9.70 13.49
N LEU A 60 -3.24 8.61 14.00
CA LEU A 60 -4.39 8.72 14.92
C LEU A 60 -3.89 9.26 16.27
N ARG A 61 -3.39 10.49 16.28
CA ARG A 61 -3.29 11.26 17.52
C ARG A 61 -4.69 11.81 17.74
N MET A 62 -5.52 11.04 18.45
CA MET A 62 -6.66 11.60 19.16
C MET A 62 -6.09 12.72 20.03
N LYS A 63 -6.21 13.96 19.56
CA LYS A 63 -6.17 15.11 20.46
C LYS A 63 -7.46 15.01 21.25
N GLN A 64 -7.40 14.43 22.44
CA GLN A 64 -8.44 14.71 23.42
C GLN A 64 -8.37 16.21 23.70
N GLU A 65 -9.42 16.88 23.27
CA GLU A 65 -9.72 18.25 23.63
C GLU A 65 -10.10 18.32 25.12
N LYS A 66 -9.56 19.35 25.78
CA LYS A 66 -9.92 19.92 27.09
C LYS A 66 -9.62 19.13 28.36
#